data_AF-A0A0A5HSX9-F1
#
_entry.id   AF-A0A0A5HSX9-F1
#
_cell.length_a   1.000
_cell.length_b   1.000
_cell.length_c   1.000
_cell.angle_alpha   90.00
_cell.angle_beta   90.00
_cell.angle_gamma   90.00
#
_symmetry.space_group_name_H-M   'P 1'
#
loop_
_entity.id
_entity.type
_entity.pdbx_description
1 polymer ?
#
loop_
_entity_poly.entity_id
_entity_poly.type
_entity_poly.pdbx_seq_one_letter_code
_entity_poly.pdbx_strand_id
1 'polypeptide(L)'
;MKFADNLFELYYKHFDTNDHLHLFTQSIIEQLDYEDLCKLIQECTKEELEQMMTTYVLHQLKQKEKKIVSLTHLNKQNDSHLLIYTSQGN
;
A
#
# COMPACT_ATOMS: atom_id res chain seq x y z
N MET A 1 9.02 -12.49 -13.77
CA MET A 1 9.59 -11.45 -14.67
C MET A 1 11.11 -11.43 -14.49
N LYS A 2 11.89 -11.22 -15.56
CA LYS A 2 13.36 -11.26 -15.52
C LYS A 2 13.97 -10.31 -14.47
N PHE A 3 13.40 -9.13 -14.31
CA PHE A 3 13.87 -8.17 -13.32
C PHE A 3 13.74 -8.66 -11.88
N ALA A 4 12.63 -9.35 -11.54
CA ALA A 4 12.43 -9.91 -10.21
C ALA A 4 13.43 -11.04 -9.92
N ASP A 5 13.71 -11.87 -10.94
CA ASP A 5 14.72 -12.94 -10.85
C ASP A 5 16.12 -12.34 -10.62
N ASN A 6 16.48 -11.31 -11.39
CA ASN A 6 17.75 -10.60 -11.23
C ASN A 6 17.89 -9.93 -9.86
N LEU A 7 16.83 -9.33 -9.34
CA LEU A 7 16.79 -8.73 -7.99
C LEU A 7 16.99 -9.79 -6.91
N PHE A 8 16.35 -10.94 -7.07
CA PHE A 8 16.46 -12.07 -6.15
C PHE A 8 17.91 -12.58 -6.12
N GLU A 9 18.52 -12.81 -7.28
CA GLU A 9 19.93 -13.22 -7.37
C GLU A 9 20.87 -12.17 -6.76
N LEU A 10 20.63 -10.89 -7.03
CA LEU A 10 21.43 -9.80 -6.47
C LEU A 10 21.32 -9.75 -4.94
N TYR A 11 20.15 -9.99 -4.39
CA TYR A 11 19.93 -10.03 -2.94
C TYR A 11 20.74 -11.15 -2.28
N TYR A 12 20.61 -12.39 -2.75
CA TYR A 12 21.30 -13.54 -2.14
C TYR A 12 22.82 -13.55 -2.36
N LYS A 13 23.33 -12.71 -3.26
CA LYS A 13 24.77 -12.47 -3.35
C LYS A 13 25.34 -11.72 -2.15
N HIS A 14 24.50 -10.93 -1.46
CA HIS A 14 24.91 -10.02 -0.40
C HIS A 14 24.29 -10.32 0.97
N PHE A 15 23.23 -11.13 1.01
CA PHE A 15 22.47 -11.45 2.23
C PHE A 15 22.15 -12.94 2.32
N ASP A 16 22.34 -13.51 3.51
CA ASP A 16 22.06 -14.93 3.81
C ASP A 16 20.65 -15.17 4.39
N THR A 17 19.94 -14.11 4.80
CA THR A 17 18.60 -14.19 5.39
C THR A 17 17.61 -13.25 4.68
N ASN A 18 16.31 -13.50 4.80
CA ASN A 18 15.25 -12.73 4.11
C ASN A 18 14.82 -11.45 4.83
N ASP A 19 15.46 -11.12 5.96
CA ASP A 19 15.02 -10.05 6.86
C ASP A 19 15.04 -8.66 6.21
N HIS A 20 15.84 -8.50 5.15
CA HIS A 20 16.04 -7.22 4.47
C HIS A 20 15.49 -7.19 3.05
N LEU A 21 14.88 -8.27 2.57
CA LEU A 21 14.46 -8.40 1.16
C LEU A 21 13.48 -7.28 0.76
N HIS A 22 12.56 -6.93 1.65
CA HIS A 22 11.59 -5.86 1.40
C HIS A 22 12.26 -4.49 1.29
N LEU A 23 13.10 -4.13 2.27
CA LEU A 23 13.85 -2.87 2.29
C LEU A 23 14.78 -2.76 1.08
N PHE A 24 15.51 -3.82 0.78
CA PHE A 24 16.38 -3.91 -0.38
C PHE A 24 15.62 -3.67 -1.69
N THR A 25 14.52 -4.41 -1.90
CA THR A 25 13.70 -4.28 -3.11
C THR A 25 13.17 -2.85 -3.24
N GLN A 26 12.69 -2.26 -2.15
CA GLN A 26 12.19 -0.90 -2.17
C GLN A 26 13.28 0.13 -2.49
N SER A 27 14.47 0.01 -1.89
CA SER A 27 15.59 0.91 -2.18
C SER A 27 16.04 0.85 -3.63
N ILE A 28 15.96 -0.31 -4.29
CA ILE A 28 16.28 -0.44 -5.73
C ILE A 28 15.20 0.22 -6.58
N ILE A 29 13.92 -0.05 -6.29
CA ILE A 29 12.80 0.55 -7.03
C ILE A 29 12.79 2.09 -6.91
N GLU A 30 13.12 2.64 -5.74
CA GLU A 30 13.18 4.09 -5.49
C GLU A 30 14.27 4.82 -6.31
N GLN A 31 15.29 4.10 -6.77
CA GLN A 31 16.35 4.66 -7.60
C GLN A 31 16.00 4.71 -9.09
N LEU A 32 14.95 3.99 -9.51
CA LEU A 32 14.50 3.96 -10.91
C LEU A 32 13.72 5.23 -11.24
N ASP A 33 13.96 5.76 -12.44
CA ASP A 33 13.16 6.85 -12.96
C ASP A 33 11.85 6.34 -13.60
N TYR A 34 11.02 7.29 -14.05
CA TYR A 34 9.74 6.97 -14.67
C TYR A 34 9.89 6.08 -15.92
N GLU A 35 10.91 6.33 -16.74
CA GLU A 35 11.12 5.59 -17.98
C GLU A 35 11.51 4.14 -17.70
N ASP A 36 12.38 3.93 -16.72
CA ASP A 36 12.82 2.61 -16.29
C ASP A 36 11.66 1.81 -15.69
N LEU A 37 10.84 2.45 -14.85
CA LEU A 37 9.61 1.82 -14.34
C LEU A 37 8.64 1.45 -15.47
N CYS A 38 8.49 2.31 -16.48
CA CYS A 38 7.68 1.99 -17.66
C CYS A 38 8.23 0.80 -18.45
N LYS A 39 9.54 0.70 -18.64
CA LYS A 39 10.17 -0.46 -19.30
C LYS A 39 9.91 -1.74 -18.51
N LEU A 40 10.03 -1.71 -17.19
CA LEU A 40 9.73 -2.88 -16.34
C LEU A 40 8.29 -3.35 -16.50
N ILE A 41 7.33 -2.43 -16.56
CA ILE A 41 5.92 -2.76 -16.77
C ILE A 41 5.70 -3.35 -18.18
N GLN A 42 6.42 -2.86 -19.20
CA GLN A 42 6.32 -3.39 -20.56
C GLN A 42 6.88 -4.82 -20.70
N GLU A 43 7.80 -5.22 -19.83
CA GLU A 43 8.35 -6.58 -19.79
C GLU A 43 7.46 -7.58 -19.03
N CYS A 44 6.46 -7.10 -18.30
CA CYS A 44 5.51 -7.97 -17.60
C CYS A 44 4.61 -8.70 -18.61
N THR A 45 4.38 -9.98 -18.34
CA THR A 45 3.28 -10.73 -18.95
C THR A 45 1.93 -10.15 -18.53
N LYS A 46 0.88 -10.47 -19.29
CA LYS A 46 -0.48 -10.02 -18.98
C LYS A 46 -0.88 -10.45 -17.56
N GLU A 47 -0.57 -11.69 -17.18
CA GLU A 47 -0.89 -12.26 -15.88
C GLU A 47 -0.18 -11.52 -14.74
N GLU A 48 1.10 -11.17 -14.91
CA GLU A 48 1.87 -10.38 -13.93
C GLU A 48 1.29 -8.96 -13.78
N LEU A 49 0.93 -8.33 -14.90
CA LEU A 49 0.25 -7.03 -14.93
C LEU A 49 -1.11 -7.08 -14.21
N GLU A 50 -1.93 -8.10 -14.47
CA GLU A 50 -3.23 -8.28 -13.82
C GLU A 50 -3.08 -8.42 -12.30
N GLN A 51 -2.09 -9.18 -11.83
CA GLN A 51 -1.81 -9.33 -10.40
C GLN A 51 -1.35 -8.00 -9.76
N MET A 52 -0.46 -7.27 -10.44
CA MET A 52 0.04 -5.98 -9.97
C MET A 52 -1.10 -4.96 -9.87
N MET A 53 -1.91 -4.84 -10.92
CA MET A 53 -3.06 -3.92 -10.96
C MET A 53 -4.12 -4.28 -9.93
N THR A 54 -4.43 -5.57 -9.77
CA THR A 54 -5.36 -6.05 -8.76
C THR A 54 -4.88 -5.67 -7.35
N THR A 55 -3.61 -5.91 -7.06
CA THR A 55 -3.00 -5.57 -5.76
C THR A 55 -3.08 -4.08 -5.49
N TYR A 56 -2.70 -3.26 -6.48
CA TYR A 56 -2.75 -1.80 -6.36
C TYR A 56 -4.18 -1.30 -6.12
N VAL A 57 -5.15 -1.72 -6.94
CA VAL A 57 -6.54 -1.30 -6.80
C VAL A 57 -7.12 -1.73 -5.46
N LEU A 58 -6.90 -2.97 -5.03
CA LEU A 58 -7.36 -3.46 -3.73
C LEU A 58 -6.74 -2.68 -2.57
N HIS A 59 -5.46 -2.34 -2.66
CA HIS A 59 -4.79 -1.51 -1.65
C HIS A 59 -5.43 -0.11 -1.58
N GLN A 60 -5.69 0.54 -2.72
CA GLN A 60 -6.36 1.84 -2.76
C GLN A 60 -7.79 1.77 -2.19
N LEU A 61 -8.54 0.70 -2.48
CA LEU A 61 -9.88 0.49 -1.93
C LEU A 61 -9.85 0.32 -0.41
N LYS A 62 -8.93 -0.50 0.12
CA LYS A 62 -8.75 -0.71 1.56
C LYS A 62 -8.36 0.58 2.28
N GLN A 63 -7.53 1.43 1.68
CA GLN A 63 -7.20 2.73 2.27
C GLN A 63 -8.41 3.67 2.34
N LYS A 64 -9.24 3.69 1.28
CA LYS A 64 -10.49 4.47 1.27
C LYS A 64 -11.47 3.95 2.32
N GLU A 65 -11.61 2.64 2.46
CA GLU A 65 -12.44 2.01 3.50
C GLU A 65 -11.98 2.41 4.91
N LYS A 66 -10.68 2.28 5.20
CA LYS A 66 -10.10 2.74 6.49
C LYS A 66 -10.43 4.20 6.76
N LYS A 67 -10.31 5.08 5.76
CA LYS A 67 -10.65 6.51 5.88
C LYS A 67 -12.15 6.72 6.19
N ILE A 68 -13.04 5.99 5.55
CA ILE A 68 -14.50 6.06 5.78
C ILE A 68 -14.86 5.55 7.18
N VAL A 69 -14.26 4.43 7.60
CA VAL A 69 -14.45 3.85 8.94
C VAL A 69 -13.97 4.84 10.01
N SER A 70 -12.79 5.43 9.86
CA SER A 70 -12.28 6.46 10.78
C SER A 70 -13.18 7.70 10.86
N LEU A 71 -13.75 8.15 9.75
CA LEU A 71 -14.72 9.28 9.74
C LEU A 71 -16.04 8.92 10.41
N THR A 72 -16.50 7.68 10.27
CA THR A 72 -17.74 7.20 10.89
C THR A 72 -17.60 7.07 12.42
N HIS A 73 -16.42 6.68 12.91
CA HIS A 73 -16.12 6.65 14.34
C HIS A 73 -16.03 8.05 14.97
N LEU A 74 -15.50 9.04 14.23
CA LEU A 74 -15.49 10.45 14.68
C LEU A 74 -16.91 11.04 14.75
N ASN A 75 -17.78 10.71 13.79
CA ASN A 75 -19.14 11.26 13.79
C ASN A 75 -20.00 10.69 14.95
N LYS A 76 -19.80 9.41 15.32
CA LYS A 76 -20.48 8.81 16.49
C LYS A 76 -20.04 9.42 17.83
N GLN A 77 -18.81 9.92 17.94
CA GLN A 77 -18.34 10.61 19.15
C GLN A 77 -18.94 12.01 19.30
N ASN A 78 -19.16 12.73 18.19
CA ASN A 78 -19.76 14.06 18.23
C ASN A 78 -21.26 14.05 18.56
N ASP A 79 -22.01 13.04 18.14
CA ASP A 79 -23.44 12.92 18.48
C ASP A 79 -23.69 12.56 19.95
N SER A 80 -22.70 11.97 20.64
CA SER A 80 -22.85 11.56 22.05
C SER A 80 -22.68 12.73 23.04
N HIS A 81 -22.16 13.87 22.61
CA HIS A 81 -21.87 15.02 23.49
C HIS A 81 -22.99 16.07 23.54
N LEU A 82 -24.00 15.98 22.66
CA LEU A 82 -25.10 16.96 22.56
C LEU A 82 -26.32 16.64 23.44
N LEU A 83 -26.38 15.48 24.09
CA LEU A 83 -27.56 15.05 24.88
C LEU A 83 -27.50 15.39 26.39
N ILE A 84 -26.47 16.09 26.88
CA ILE A 84 -26.31 16.34 28.33
C ILE A 84 -26.80 17.74 28.78
N TYR A 85 -27.17 18.65 27.87
CA TYR A 85 -27.48 20.06 28.24
C TYR A 85 -28.94 20.51 28.18
N THR A 86 -29.93 19.60 28.07
CA THR A 86 -31.35 19.99 28.11
C THR A 86 -32.11 19.27 29.20
N SER A 87 -31.76 19.50 30.47
CA SER A 87 -32.70 19.26 31.58
C SER A 87 -32.25 19.93 32.89
N GLN A 88 -32.26 21.27 32.95
CA GLN A 88 -32.56 22.00 34.19
C GLN A 88 -33.20 23.35 33.84
N GLY A 89 -34.50 23.46 34.09
CA GLY A 89 -35.28 24.65 33.82
C GLY A 89 -36.78 24.42 33.99
N ASN A 90 -37.19 24.09 35.22
CA ASN A 90 -38.46 24.50 35.83
C ASN A 90 -38.44 24.19 37.32
#